data_AF-A0A139ZPB8-F1
#
_entry.id   AF-A0A139ZPB8-F1
#
_cell.length_a   1.000
_cell.length_b   1.000
_cell.length_c   1.000
_cell.angle_alpha   90.00
_cell.angle_beta   90.00
_cell.angle_gamma   90.00
#
_symmetry.space_group_name_H-M   'P 1'
#
loop_
_entity.id
_entity.type
_entity.pdbx_description
1 polymer ?
#
loop_
_entity_poly.entity_id
_entity_poly.type
_entity_poly.pdbx_seq_one_letter_code
_entity_poly.pdbx_strand_id
1 'polypeptide(L)'
;IHTAMTDPGPGMPWFVDVGYVDSEIFVHYDSNTRRYVPRTEWVKAPGAVDAEYWERNTRIAQNNEQVYRVGLNTLRERYNQSG
;
A
#
# COMPACT_ATOMS: atom_id res chain seq x y z
N ILE A 1 -4.01 -0.58 6.11
CA ILE A 1 -4.99 0.49 5.75
C ILE A 1 -4.63 0.91 4.36
N HIS A 2 -5.56 0.77 3.42
CA HIS A 2 -5.33 1.13 2.04
C HIS A 2 -5.92 2.51 1.78
N THR A 3 -5.17 3.35 1.07
CA THR A 3 -5.64 4.63 0.57
C THR A 3 -5.26 4.74 -0.89
N ALA A 4 -6.23 5.10 -1.72
CA ALA A 4 -6.04 5.27 -3.16
C ALA A 4 -6.65 6.61 -3.58
N MET A 5 -5.97 7.33 -4.47
CA MET A 5 -6.33 8.68 -4.90
C MET A 5 -6.22 8.76 -6.43
N THR A 6 -7.17 9.44 -7.09
CA THR A 6 -7.13 9.66 -8.54
C THR A 6 -6.14 10.76 -8.94
N ASP A 7 -5.98 11.77 -8.09
CA ASP A 7 -5.00 12.85 -8.25
C ASP A 7 -4.34 13.15 -6.89
N PRO A 8 -3.24 12.47 -6.55
CA PRO A 8 -2.54 12.67 -5.27
C PRO A 8 -1.68 13.94 -5.26
N GLY A 9 -1.55 14.65 -6.40
CA GLY A 9 -0.61 15.74 -6.60
C GLY A 9 0.83 15.29 -6.95
N PRO A 10 1.71 16.24 -7.32
CA PRO A 10 3.04 15.92 -7.85
C PRO A 10 3.91 15.12 -6.87
N GLY A 11 4.46 14.00 -7.34
CA GLY A 11 5.39 13.16 -6.58
C GLY A 11 4.77 12.31 -5.47
N MET A 12 3.49 12.51 -5.15
CA MET A 12 2.79 11.71 -4.15
C MET A 12 2.35 10.37 -4.75
N PRO A 13 2.43 9.27 -3.98
CA PRO A 13 1.92 7.99 -4.42
C PRO A 13 0.40 8.04 -4.53
N TRP A 14 -0.13 7.53 -5.63
CA TRP A 14 -1.58 7.42 -5.83
C TRP A 14 -2.18 6.28 -5.00
N PHE A 15 -1.37 5.34 -4.53
CA PHE A 15 -1.79 4.26 -3.63
C PHE A 15 -0.79 4.02 -2.50
N VAL A 16 -1.30 3.85 -1.28
CA VAL A 16 -0.53 3.58 -0.06
C VAL A 16 -1.20 2.47 0.74
N ASP A 17 -0.41 1.58 1.32
CA ASP A 17 -0.86 0.61 2.33
C ASP A 17 0.01 0.71 3.59
N VAL A 18 -0.62 0.90 4.74
CA VAL A 18 0.05 1.09 6.04
C VAL A 18 -0.49 0.11 7.08
N GLY A 19 0.41 -0.60 7.77
CA GLY A 19 0.06 -1.48 8.89
C GLY A 19 0.38 -0.85 10.24
N TYR A 20 -0.53 -0.97 11.20
CA TYR A 20 -0.37 -0.48 12.57
C TYR A 20 -0.43 -1.61 13.60
N VAL A 21 0.34 -1.48 14.68
CA VAL A 21 0.21 -2.23 15.93
C VAL A 21 0.30 -1.21 17.07
N ASP A 22 -0.68 -1.18 17.98
CA ASP A 22 -0.70 -0.29 19.16
C ASP A 22 -0.33 1.18 18.86
N SER A 23 -0.92 1.73 17.79
CA SER A 23 -0.69 3.11 17.29
C SER A 23 0.66 3.37 16.61
N GLU A 24 1.52 2.37 16.46
CA GLU A 24 2.79 2.48 15.74
C GLU A 24 2.65 1.91 14.31
N ILE A 25 3.14 2.65 13.30
CA ILE A 25 3.26 2.11 11.94
C ILE A 25 4.42 1.13 11.91
N PHE A 26 4.13 -0.15 11.64
CA PHE A 26 5.17 -1.18 11.56
C PHE A 26 5.56 -1.55 10.13
N VAL A 27 4.69 -1.28 9.14
CA VAL A 27 4.96 -1.51 7.71
C VAL A 27 4.31 -0.45 6.84
N HIS A 28 4.94 -0.21 5.69
CA HIS A 28 4.49 0.74 4.67
C HIS A 28 4.76 0.21 3.27
N TYR A 29 3.81 0.46 2.37
CA TYR A 29 3.92 0.29 0.93
C TYR A 29 3.41 1.55 0.25
N ASP A 30 4.02 1.94 -0.87
CA ASP A 30 3.46 2.96 -1.76
C ASP A 30 3.68 2.63 -3.23
N SER A 31 2.85 3.22 -4.10
CA SER A 31 2.87 3.00 -5.54
C SER A 31 4.11 3.54 -6.25
N ASN A 32 4.95 4.34 -5.59
CA ASN A 32 6.16 4.88 -6.18
C ASN A 32 7.31 3.87 -6.07
N THR A 33 7.48 3.30 -4.87
CA THR A 33 8.54 2.32 -4.57
C THR A 33 8.11 0.88 -4.85
N ARG A 34 6.80 0.61 -4.80
CA ARG A 34 6.15 -0.68 -5.06
C ARG A 34 6.76 -1.85 -4.28
N ARG A 35 7.18 -1.58 -3.04
CA ARG A 35 7.77 -2.56 -2.12
C ARG A 35 7.25 -2.35 -0.71
N TYR A 36 7.01 -3.44 0.01
CA TYR A 36 6.71 -3.38 1.44
C TYR A 36 7.99 -3.16 2.24
N VAL A 37 7.98 -2.14 3.10
CA VAL A 37 9.13 -1.71 3.90
C VAL A 37 8.78 -1.73 5.38
N PRO A 38 9.59 -2.40 6.23
CA PRO A 38 9.45 -2.32 7.68
C PRO A 38 9.72 -0.91 8.20
N ARG A 39 8.88 -0.44 9.13
CA ARG A 39 8.97 0.89 9.75
C ARG A 39 9.40 0.84 11.22
N THR A 40 9.47 -0.34 11.81
CA THR A 40 9.92 -0.57 13.19
C THR A 40 11.06 -1.59 13.24
N GLU A 41 11.81 -1.62 14.33
CA GLU A 41 12.94 -2.54 14.48
C GLU A 41 12.50 -3.95 14.87
N TRP A 42 11.43 -4.08 15.65
CA TRP A 42 10.97 -5.38 16.12
C TRP A 42 10.56 -6.31 14.96
N VAL A 43 10.01 -5.78 13.87
CA VAL A 43 9.61 -6.59 12.71
C VAL A 43 10.81 -7.03 11.85
N LYS A 44 11.96 -6.38 12.02
CA LYS A 44 13.23 -6.74 11.36
C LYS A 44 14.05 -7.75 12.18
N ALA A 45 13.68 -7.97 13.44
CA ALA A 45 14.43 -8.85 14.33
C ALA A 45 14.51 -10.28 13.75
N PRO A 46 15.65 -10.99 13.94
CA PRO A 46 15.79 -12.36 13.46
C PRO A 46 14.65 -13.25 13.96
N GLY A 47 13.96 -13.92 13.04
CA GLY A 47 12.83 -14.79 13.35
C GLY A 47 11.50 -14.09 13.65
N ALA A 48 11.43 -12.75 13.59
CA ALA A 48 10.16 -12.02 13.75
C ALA A 48 9.16 -12.32 12.63
N VAL A 49 9.66 -12.54 11.41
CA VAL A 49 8.88 -12.94 10.23
C VAL A 49 9.62 -14.01 9.44
N ASP A 50 8.90 -14.76 8.61
CA ASP A 50 9.49 -15.76 7.71
C ASP A 50 10.32 -15.10 6.58
N ALA A 51 11.25 -15.85 6.00
CA ALA A 51 12.18 -15.34 4.99
C ALA A 51 11.47 -14.81 3.73
N GLU A 52 10.30 -15.34 3.40
CA GLU A 52 9.51 -14.96 2.24
C GLU A 52 8.49 -13.84 2.54
N TYR A 53 8.36 -13.45 3.82
CA TYR A 53 7.31 -12.53 4.28
C TYR A 53 7.27 -11.24 3.47
N TRP A 54 8.43 -10.60 3.28
CA TRP A 54 8.51 -9.30 2.60
C TRP A 54 8.17 -9.40 1.12
N GLU A 55 8.63 -10.46 0.45
CA GLU A 55 8.34 -10.67 -0.96
C GLU A 55 6.87 -11.03 -1.18
N ARG A 56 6.33 -11.95 -0.36
CA ARG A 56 4.91 -12.33 -0.38
C ARG A 56 4.01 -11.12 -0.18
N ASN A 57 4.26 -10.33 0.87
CA ASN A 57 3.44 -9.14 1.14
C ASN A 57 3.61 -8.08 0.06
N THR A 58 4.82 -7.89 -0.50
CA THR A 58 5.02 -6.98 -1.65
C THR A 58 4.15 -7.37 -2.84
N ARG A 59 4.10 -8.66 -3.21
CA ARG A 59 3.24 -9.15 -4.29
C ARG A 59 1.76 -8.94 -3.98
N ILE A 60 1.34 -9.18 -2.74
CA ILE A 60 -0.04 -8.94 -2.29
C ILE A 60 -0.39 -7.44 -2.41
N ALA A 61 0.46 -6.53 -1.94
CA ALA A 61 0.21 -5.09 -2.09
C ALA A 61 0.18 -4.64 -3.55
N GLN A 62 1.05 -5.18 -4.40
CA GLN A 62 1.02 -4.89 -5.83
C GLN A 62 -0.29 -5.34 -6.48
N ASN A 63 -0.85 -6.49 -6.06
CA ASN A 63 -2.17 -6.94 -6.51
C ASN A 63 -3.28 -6.02 -6.00
N ASN A 64 -3.24 -5.64 -4.71
CA ASN A 64 -4.21 -4.71 -4.14
C ASN A 64 -4.17 -3.36 -4.84
N GLU A 65 -2.98 -2.82 -5.11
CA GLU A 65 -2.78 -1.62 -5.91
C GLU A 65 -3.58 -1.72 -7.23
N GLN A 66 -3.44 -2.81 -7.99
CA GLN A 66 -4.21 -2.98 -9.24
C GLN A 66 -5.72 -3.02 -9.03
N VAL A 67 -6.19 -3.69 -7.97
CA VAL A 67 -7.61 -3.75 -7.62
C VAL A 67 -8.16 -2.35 -7.33
N TYR A 68 -7.43 -1.53 -6.56
CA TYR A 68 -7.84 -0.15 -6.27
C TYR A 68 -7.81 0.74 -7.52
N ARG A 69 -6.88 0.53 -8.45
CA ARG A 69 -6.87 1.24 -9.74
C ARG A 69 -8.18 1.03 -10.51
N VAL A 70 -8.59 -0.24 -10.64
CA VAL A 70 -9.84 -0.60 -11.32
C VAL A 70 -11.05 -0.08 -10.55
N GLY A 71 -11.02 -0.17 -9.22
CA GLY A 71 -12.07 0.34 -8.35
C GLY A 71 -12.27 1.85 -8.49
N LEU A 72 -11.19 2.65 -8.46
CA LEU A 72 -11.25 4.10 -8.62
C LEU A 72 -11.83 4.50 -9.98
N ASN A 73 -11.41 3.84 -11.07
CA ASN A 73 -11.98 4.09 -12.40
C ASN A 73 -13.48 3.79 -12.44
N THR A 74 -13.89 2.66 -11.85
CA THR A 74 -15.31 2.25 -11.78
C THR A 74 -16.14 3.22 -10.97
N LEU A 75 -15.63 3.68 -9.81
CA LEU A 75 -16.34 4.64 -8.96
C LEU A 75 -16.45 6.00 -9.65
N ARG A 76 -15.39 6.46 -10.31
CA ARG A 76 -15.37 7.70 -11.08
C ARG A 76 -16.46 7.72 -12.16
N GLU A 77 -16.60 6.62 -12.91
CA GLU A 77 -17.67 6.46 -13.91
C GLU A 77 -19.06 6.47 -13.26
N ARG A 78 -19.27 5.70 -12.19
CA ARG A 78 -20.58 5.60 -11.51
C ARG A 78 -21.05 6.92 -10.92
N TYR A 79 -20.14 7.75 -10.44
CA TYR A 79 -20.45 9.06 -9.89
C TYR A 79 -20.45 10.18 -10.93
N ASN A 80 -20.28 9.86 -12.23
CA ASN A 80 -20.14 10.84 -13.30
C ASN A 80 -19.08 11.92 -12.98
N GLN A 81 -18.00 11.52 -12.31
CA GLN A 81 -16.91 12.41 -11.95
C GLN A 81 -15.93 12.46 -13.12
N SER A 82 -15.66 13.65 -13.64
CA SER A 82 -14.45 13.90 -14.44
C SER A 82 -13.35 14.33 -13.49
N GLY A 83 -12.19 13.67 -13.56
CA GLY A 83 -10.98 14.16 -12.91
C GLY A 83 -10.48 15.41 -13.61
#